data_AF-A0A3D5DGV0-F1
#
_entry.id   AF-A0A3D5DGV0-F1
#
_cell.length_a   1.000
_cell.length_b   1.000
_cell.length_c   1.000
_cell.angle_alpha   90.00
_cell.angle_beta   90.00
_cell.angle_gamma   90.00
#
_symmetry.space_group_name_H-M   'P 1'
#
loop_
_entity.id
_entity.type
_entity.pdbx_description
1 polymer ?
#
loop_
_entity_poly.entity_id
_entity_poly.type
_entity_poly.pdbx_seq_one_letter_code
_entity_poly.pdbx_strand_id
1 'polypeptide(L)'
;MSKIEPIDSVARGKDPYWWLHPAYRGEQSLDMATLDAMPQGIYKWVSYSDEVPVGDEIGSNKDLTDGYFADFAQLLYKMNGFRFGPVENSYVIVCLEPLKRWAVGQLRADPVTPVQVFNNLIFDSESSARAKAEALRS
;
A
#
# COMPACT_ATOMS: atom_id res chain seq x y z
N MET A 1 8.49 -26.05 -37.41
CA MET A 1 8.99 -24.97 -36.53
C MET A 1 7.85 -24.00 -36.30
N SER A 2 7.20 -24.08 -35.13
CA SER A 2 6.10 -23.17 -34.78
C SER A 2 6.67 -21.82 -34.36
N LYS A 3 6.26 -20.74 -35.05
CA LYS A 3 6.57 -19.36 -34.64
C LYS A 3 5.74 -19.06 -33.39
N ILE A 4 6.42 -18.79 -32.28
CA ILE A 4 5.80 -18.23 -31.08
C ILE A 4 5.63 -16.73 -31.37
N GLU A 5 4.38 -16.26 -31.45
CA GLU A 5 4.12 -14.83 -31.53
C GLU A 5 4.32 -14.18 -30.16
N PRO A 6 4.94 -12.99 -30.08
CA PRO A 6 5.14 -12.30 -28.82
C PRO A 6 3.79 -11.87 -28.25
N ILE A 7 3.59 -12.15 -26.96
CA ILE A 7 2.43 -11.71 -26.19
C ILE A 7 2.36 -10.19 -26.26
N ASP A 8 1.25 -9.69 -26.80
CA ASP A 8 0.94 -8.27 -26.97
C ASP A 8 1.36 -7.45 -25.74
N SER A 9 2.34 -6.57 -25.96
CA SER A 9 2.64 -5.48 -25.05
C SER A 9 1.49 -4.49 -25.10
N VAL A 10 0.49 -4.70 -24.25
CA VAL A 10 -0.47 -3.64 -23.90
C VAL A 10 0.35 -2.42 -23.51
N ALA A 11 0.27 -1.38 -24.34
CA ALA A 11 0.92 -0.11 -24.11
C ALA A 11 0.32 0.55 -22.87
N ARG A 12 0.77 0.14 -21.68
CA ARG A 12 0.55 0.89 -20.46
C ARG A 12 1.32 2.18 -20.63
N GLY A 13 0.64 3.32 -20.62
CA GLY A 13 1.31 4.60 -20.38
C GLY A 13 2.26 4.43 -19.19
N LYS A 14 3.47 4.99 -19.28
CA LYS A 14 4.49 4.82 -18.23
C LYS A 14 3.84 5.08 -16.88
N ASP A 15 3.91 4.10 -15.97
CA ASP A 15 3.43 4.23 -14.60
C ASP A 15 3.98 5.54 -14.01
N PRO A 16 3.13 6.51 -13.62
CA PRO A 16 3.59 7.80 -13.10
C PRO A 16 4.42 7.64 -11.82
N TYR A 17 4.33 6.48 -11.16
CA TYR A 17 5.05 6.14 -9.94
C TYR A 17 6.17 5.13 -10.18
N TRP A 18 6.70 4.98 -11.40
CA TRP A 18 7.81 4.06 -11.71
C TRP A 18 9.05 4.22 -10.81
N TRP A 19 9.24 5.40 -10.23
CA TRP A 19 10.33 5.75 -9.30
C TRP A 19 10.05 5.31 -7.86
N LEU A 20 8.83 4.86 -7.54
CA LEU A 20 8.45 4.33 -6.24
C LEU A 20 8.78 2.83 -6.16
N HIS A 21 9.34 2.40 -5.04
CA HIS A 21 9.74 1.00 -4.83
C HIS A 21 8.57 0.02 -5.09
N PRO A 22 8.78 -1.12 -5.78
CA PRO A 22 7.71 -2.07 -6.15
C PRO A 22 6.81 -2.52 -4.99
N ALA A 23 7.36 -2.63 -3.77
CA ALA A 23 6.60 -2.98 -2.57
C ALA A 23 5.48 -1.98 -2.24
N TYR A 24 5.73 -0.68 -2.44
CA TYR A 24 4.76 0.38 -2.23
C TYR A 24 3.77 0.53 -3.40
N ARG A 25 4.05 -0.15 -4.52
CA ARG A 25 3.16 -0.26 -5.68
C ARG A 25 2.37 -1.58 -5.69
N GLY A 26 2.49 -2.42 -4.65
CA GLY A 26 1.81 -3.72 -4.58
C GLY A 26 2.34 -4.78 -5.57
N GLU A 27 3.44 -4.49 -6.27
CA GLU A 27 4.12 -5.42 -7.17
C GLU A 27 4.97 -6.44 -6.39
N GLN A 28 5.46 -6.04 -5.22
CA GLN A 28 6.15 -6.89 -4.26
C GLN A 28 5.39 -6.86 -2.92
N SER A 29 5.38 -7.97 -2.19
CA SER A 29 4.79 -8.02 -0.85
C SER A 29 5.74 -7.46 0.22
N LEU A 30 5.16 -6.79 1.21
CA LEU A 30 5.79 -6.45 2.48
C LEU A 30 5.70 -7.66 3.40
N ASP A 31 6.80 -8.04 4.04
CA ASP A 31 6.80 -9.13 5.02
C ASP A 31 6.36 -8.63 6.40
N MET A 32 5.34 -9.26 6.99
CA MET A 32 4.86 -8.94 8.32
C MET A 32 5.95 -9.09 9.38
N ALA A 33 6.85 -10.08 9.24
CA ALA A 33 7.96 -10.25 10.18
C ALA A 33 8.91 -9.04 10.15
N THR A 34 9.06 -8.40 8.98
CA THR A 34 9.83 -7.16 8.85
C THR A 34 9.10 -6.00 9.50
N LEU A 35 7.77 -5.92 9.36
CA LEU A 35 6.96 -4.89 10.01
C LEU A 35 6.97 -5.03 11.54
N ASP A 36 6.90 -6.25 12.07
CA ASP A 36 6.94 -6.51 13.50
C ASP A 36 8.33 -6.27 14.12
N ALA A 37 9.39 -6.27 13.31
CA ALA A 37 10.76 -5.93 13.73
C ALA A 37 11.01 -4.41 13.80
N MET A 38 10.11 -3.59 13.28
CA MET A 38 10.17 -2.13 13.33
C MET A 38 9.59 -1.61 14.66
N PRO A 39 9.74 -0.30 14.98
CA PRO A 39 9.11 0.29 16.16
C PRO A 39 7.60 -0.01 16.23
N GLN A 40 7.03 -0.05 17.44
CA GLN A 40 5.60 -0.32 17.58
C GLN A 40 4.77 0.78 16.93
N GLY A 41 3.64 0.38 16.33
CA GLY A 41 2.66 1.30 15.74
C GLY A 41 2.87 1.62 14.27
N ILE A 42 3.83 0.99 13.57
CA ILE A 42 4.09 1.27 12.14
C ILE A 42 3.01 0.75 11.18
N TYR A 43 2.13 -0.11 11.68
CA TYR A 43 0.91 -0.49 11.00
C TYR A 43 -0.27 -0.55 11.97
N LYS A 44 -1.48 -0.41 11.42
CA LYS A 44 -2.74 -0.67 12.16
C LYS A 44 -3.65 -1.62 11.40
N TRP A 45 -4.34 -2.48 12.14
CA TRP A 45 -5.42 -3.30 11.58
C TRP A 45 -6.71 -2.47 11.49
N VAL A 46 -7.34 -2.49 10.33
CA VAL A 46 -8.61 -1.82 10.07
C VAL A 46 -9.52 -2.73 9.24
N SER A 47 -10.83 -2.53 9.31
CA SER A 47 -11.75 -3.18 8.39
C SER A 47 -11.91 -2.31 7.15
N TYR A 48 -11.76 -2.90 5.97
CA TYR A 48 -12.02 -2.22 4.71
C TYR A 48 -13.52 -1.93 4.56
N SER A 49 -13.85 -0.74 4.09
CA SER A 49 -15.17 -0.31 3.63
C SER A 49 -15.04 0.46 2.31
N ASP A 50 -16.07 0.42 1.46
CA ASP A 50 -16.11 1.19 0.20
C ASP A 50 -16.34 2.69 0.43
N GLU A 51 -16.58 3.11 1.67
CA GLU A 51 -16.69 4.52 2.03
C GLU A 51 -15.34 5.23 1.82
N VAL A 52 -15.38 6.43 1.24
CA VAL A 52 -14.19 7.26 1.08
C VAL A 52 -13.54 7.43 2.45
N PRO A 53 -12.26 7.05 2.62
CA PRO A 53 -11.60 7.20 3.90
C PRO A 53 -11.69 8.66 4.34
N VAL A 54 -12.37 8.91 5.45
CA VAL A 54 -12.29 10.21 6.11
C VAL A 54 -10.82 10.36 6.50
N GLY A 55 -10.15 11.37 5.94
CA GLY A 55 -8.78 11.68 6.31
C GLY A 55 -8.71 11.85 7.83
N ASP A 56 -7.61 11.45 8.44
CA ASP A 56 -7.42 11.70 9.87
C ASP A 56 -7.57 13.21 10.11
N GLU A 57 -8.22 13.62 11.21
CA GLU A 57 -8.40 15.04 11.55
C GLU A 57 -7.07 15.76 11.35
N ILE A 58 -7.09 16.86 10.58
CA ILE A 58 -5.91 17.52 10.03
C ILE A 58 -4.81 17.63 11.10
N GLY A 59 -3.80 16.77 11.00
CA GLY A 59 -2.54 17.00 11.69
C GLY A 59 -2.01 18.34 11.21
N SER A 60 -1.49 19.16 12.11
CA SER A 60 -0.70 20.31 11.72
C SER A 60 0.51 19.83 10.90
N ASN A 61 1.08 20.67 10.02
CA ASN A 61 2.28 20.29 9.23
C ASN A 61 3.47 19.86 10.13
N LYS A 62 3.49 20.34 11.38
CA LYS A 62 4.43 19.90 12.41
C LYS A 62 4.33 18.39 12.67
N ASP A 63 3.15 17.81 12.53
CA ASP A 63 2.87 16.41 12.75
C ASP A 63 3.39 15.51 11.62
N LEU A 64 3.86 16.06 10.48
CA LEU A 64 4.58 15.30 9.43
C LEU A 64 6.09 15.23 9.67
N THR A 65 6.63 16.09 10.55
CA THR A 65 8.08 16.22 10.75
C THR A 65 8.61 15.37 11.91
N ASP A 66 7.72 14.79 12.69
CA ASP A 66 8.06 13.96 13.85
C ASP A 66 7.65 12.51 13.59
N GLY A 67 8.60 11.57 13.76
CA GLY A 67 8.39 10.15 13.51
C GLY A 67 9.40 9.51 12.55
N TYR A 68 9.54 8.18 12.66
CA TYR A 68 10.51 7.40 11.87
C TYR A 68 10.25 7.43 10.36
N PHE A 69 9.02 7.77 9.94
CA PHE A 69 8.60 7.80 8.55
C PHE A 69 8.25 9.21 8.07
N ALA A 70 8.75 10.27 8.72
CA ALA A 70 8.48 11.68 8.38
C ALA A 70 8.62 12.00 6.88
N ASP A 71 9.76 11.64 6.28
CA ASP A 71 10.02 11.90 4.85
C ASP A 71 9.04 11.13 3.94
N PHE A 72 8.74 9.88 4.30
CA PHE A 72 7.79 9.04 3.56
C PHE A 72 6.36 9.57 3.69
N ALA A 73 5.95 9.96 4.89
CA ALA A 73 4.66 10.58 5.14
C ALA A 73 4.49 11.90 4.38
N GLN A 74 5.54 12.74 4.31
CA GLN A 74 5.50 13.98 3.54
C GLN A 74 5.36 13.71 2.03
N LEU A 75 6.02 12.68 1.51
CA LEU A 75 5.84 12.25 0.12
C LEU A 75 4.39 11.82 -0.14
N LEU A 76 3.87 10.93 0.71
CA LEU A 76 2.50 10.43 0.61
C LEU A 76 1.45 11.52 0.79
N TYR A 77 1.69 12.50 1.66
CA TYR A 77 0.83 13.68 1.85
C TYR A 77 0.68 14.47 0.56
N LYS A 78 1.78 14.72 -0.16
CA LYS A 78 1.76 15.39 -1.47
C LYS A 78 1.01 14.55 -2.51
N MET A 79 1.21 13.23 -2.51
CA MET A 79 0.49 12.31 -3.40
C MET A 79 -1.01 12.24 -3.09
N ASN A 80 -1.40 12.44 -1.83
CA ASN A 80 -2.79 12.39 -1.36
C ASN A 80 -3.55 13.73 -1.48
N GLY A 81 -3.04 14.67 -2.28
CA GLY A 81 -3.65 15.99 -2.44
C GLY A 81 -3.58 16.84 -1.17
N PHE A 82 -2.48 16.76 -0.42
CA PHE A 82 -2.26 17.46 0.84
C PHE A 82 -3.27 17.05 1.93
N ARG A 83 -3.55 15.74 2.02
CA ARG A 83 -4.39 15.14 3.06
C ARG A 83 -3.64 14.08 3.86
N PHE A 84 -3.85 14.07 5.17
CA PHE A 84 -3.34 13.04 6.07
C PHE A 84 -4.12 11.74 5.93
N GLY A 85 -3.52 10.66 6.44
CA GLY A 85 -4.19 9.37 6.52
C GLY A 85 -4.15 8.59 5.22
N PRO A 86 -5.13 7.70 4.98
CA PRO A 86 -5.10 6.75 3.86
C PRO A 86 -4.93 7.43 2.51
N VAL A 87 -3.95 6.97 1.73
CA VAL A 87 -3.69 7.49 0.39
C VAL A 87 -4.56 6.74 -0.60
N GLU A 88 -5.45 7.47 -1.26
CA GLU A 88 -6.39 6.93 -2.24
C GLU A 88 -5.65 6.14 -3.32
N ASN A 89 -6.18 4.98 -3.69
CA ASN A 89 -5.61 4.07 -4.71
C ASN A 89 -4.19 3.55 -4.43
N SER A 90 -3.66 3.71 -3.22
CA SER A 90 -2.31 3.27 -2.85
C SER A 90 -2.33 1.99 -2.00
N TYR A 91 -2.68 0.88 -2.65
CA TYR A 91 -2.77 -0.44 -2.01
C TYR A 91 -1.43 -1.19 -2.03
N VAL A 92 -1.14 -1.93 -0.96
CA VAL A 92 0.05 -2.78 -0.81
C VAL A 92 -0.36 -4.21 -0.48
N ILE A 93 0.55 -5.16 -0.70
CA ILE A 93 0.34 -6.56 -0.30
C ILE A 93 1.21 -6.86 0.90
N VAL A 94 0.64 -7.45 1.94
CA VAL A 94 1.35 -7.83 3.17
C VAL A 94 1.32 -9.35 3.30
N CYS A 95 2.49 -9.98 3.29
CA CYS A 95 2.65 -11.40 3.59
C CYS A 95 2.53 -11.59 5.11
N LEU A 96 1.42 -12.17 5.58
CA LEU A 96 1.20 -12.47 6.99
C LEU A 96 1.87 -13.78 7.40
N GLU A 97 1.77 -14.77 6.52
CA GLU A 97 2.38 -16.08 6.69
C GLU A 97 2.81 -16.60 5.32
N PRO A 98 4.12 -16.82 5.09
CA PRO A 98 4.62 -17.27 3.81
C PRO A 98 3.87 -18.50 3.31
N LEU A 99 3.50 -18.47 2.04
CA LEU A 99 2.80 -19.57 1.35
C LEU A 99 1.37 -19.88 1.87
N LYS A 100 0.82 -19.06 2.79
CA LYS A 100 -0.47 -19.35 3.43
C LYS A 100 -1.43 -18.17 3.53
N ARG A 101 -0.94 -16.98 3.92
CA ARG A 101 -1.82 -15.84 4.20
C ARG A 101 -1.22 -14.52 3.75
N TRP A 102 -1.99 -13.77 2.96
CA TRP A 102 -1.66 -12.44 2.48
C TRP A 102 -2.82 -11.50 2.71
N ALA A 103 -2.53 -10.31 3.19
CA ALA A 103 -3.52 -9.24 3.34
C ALA A 103 -3.32 -8.17 2.29
N VAL A 104 -4.43 -7.52 1.91
CA VAL A 104 -4.36 -6.21 1.28
C VAL A 104 -4.17 -5.17 2.39
N GLY A 105 -3.30 -4.19 2.14
CA GLY A 105 -3.16 -3.00 2.96
C GLY A 105 -3.21 -1.74 2.12
N GLN A 106 -3.04 -0.60 2.77
CA GLN A 106 -3.01 0.72 2.13
C GLN A 106 -1.97 1.61 2.80
N LEU A 107 -1.26 2.41 2.00
CA LEU A 107 -0.33 3.41 2.52
C LEU A 107 -1.08 4.57 3.17
N ARG A 108 -0.46 5.18 4.17
CA ARG A 108 -0.97 6.34 4.90
C ARG A 108 0.05 7.46 4.92
N ALA A 109 -0.41 8.68 4.66
CA ALA A 109 0.32 9.91 4.93
C ALA A 109 0.34 10.17 6.45
N ASP A 110 1.10 9.36 7.16
CA ASP A 110 1.21 9.30 8.62
C ASP A 110 2.65 8.87 8.96
N PRO A 111 3.44 9.69 9.69
CA PRO A 111 4.84 9.40 9.97
C PRO A 111 5.07 8.39 11.10
N VAL A 112 3.99 8.01 11.80
CA VAL A 112 4.00 7.01 12.87
C VAL A 112 3.46 5.69 12.34
N THR A 113 2.30 5.72 11.66
CA THR A 113 1.58 4.54 11.16
C THR A 113 1.42 4.58 9.63
N PRO A 114 2.50 4.40 8.85
CA PRO A 114 2.50 4.56 7.40
C PRO A 114 1.73 3.48 6.63
N VAL A 115 1.32 2.39 7.28
CA VAL A 115 0.56 1.28 6.67
C VAL A 115 -0.70 1.00 7.47
N GLN A 116 -1.82 0.75 6.80
CA GLN A 116 -2.96 0.06 7.39
C GLN A 116 -3.20 -1.26 6.69
N VAL A 117 -3.49 -2.31 7.45
CA VAL A 117 -3.72 -3.67 6.96
C VAL A 117 -5.18 -4.02 7.14
N PHE A 118 -5.83 -4.54 6.10
CA PHE A 118 -7.26 -4.83 6.12
C PHE A 118 -7.52 -6.22 6.71
N ASN A 119 -8.20 -6.26 7.86
CA ASN A 119 -8.50 -7.50 8.58
C ASN A 119 -9.53 -8.41 7.87
N ASN A 120 -10.31 -7.83 6.95
CA ASN A 120 -11.35 -8.51 6.17
C ASN A 120 -10.95 -8.74 4.70
N LEU A 121 -9.72 -8.41 4.30
CA LEU A 121 -9.18 -8.68 2.96
C LEU A 121 -7.92 -9.56 3.06
N ILE A 122 -8.10 -10.77 3.59
CA ILE A 122 -7.07 -11.79 3.75
C ILE A 122 -7.32 -12.93 2.76
N PHE A 123 -6.28 -13.35 2.08
CA PHE A 123 -6.30 -14.34 1.01
C PHE A 123 -5.28 -15.46 1.26
N ASP A 124 -5.53 -16.60 0.62
CA ASP A 124 -4.70 -17.80 0.65
C ASP A 124 -3.54 -17.79 -0.36
N SER A 125 -3.42 -16.72 -1.15
CA SER A 125 -2.32 -16.54 -2.10
C SER A 125 -2.00 -15.06 -2.34
N GLU A 126 -0.73 -14.76 -2.63
CA GLU A 126 -0.27 -13.42 -3.01
C GLU A 126 -0.98 -12.93 -4.29
N SER A 127 -1.24 -13.84 -5.23
CA SER A 127 -1.87 -13.51 -6.50
C SER A 127 -3.32 -13.05 -6.33
N SER A 128 -4.11 -13.72 -5.48
CA SER A 128 -5.48 -13.31 -5.15
C SER A 128 -5.50 -11.96 -4.43
N ALA A 129 -4.57 -11.73 -3.50
CA ALA A 129 -4.43 -10.45 -2.81
C ALA A 129 -4.06 -9.33 -3.80
N ARG A 130 -3.13 -9.58 -4.73
CA ARG A 130 -2.74 -8.62 -5.77
C ARG A 130 -3.88 -8.29 -6.71
N ALA A 131 -4.61 -9.29 -7.20
CA ALA A 131 -5.79 -9.08 -8.05
C ALA A 131 -6.85 -8.22 -7.34
N LYS A 132 -7.08 -8.45 -6.03
CA LYS A 132 -7.98 -7.59 -5.26
C LYS A 132 -7.45 -6.16 -5.15
N ALA A 133 -6.17 -5.97 -4.83
CA ALA A 133 -5.56 -4.64 -4.73
C ALA A 133 -5.64 -3.86 -6.06
N GLU A 134 -5.43 -4.53 -7.20
CA GLU A 134 -5.60 -3.93 -8.54
C GLU A 134 -7.05 -3.54 -8.81
N ALA A 135 -8.02 -4.39 -8.44
CA ALA A 135 -9.44 -4.09 -8.58
C ALA A 135 -9.87 -2.89 -7.72
N LEU A 136 -9.25 -2.66 -6.57
CA LEU A 136 -9.54 -1.52 -5.70
C LEU A 136 -8.97 -0.19 -6.21
N ARG A 137 -8.03 -0.20 -7.18
CA ARG A 137 -7.45 1.00 -7.80
C ARG A 137 -8.24 1.52 -9.01
N SER A 138 -9.14 0.68 -9.53
CA SER A 138 -9.88 0.89 -10.78
C SER A 138 -11.21 1.57 -10.51
#